data_AF-A0A3N4LBA2-F1
#
_entry.id   AF-A0A3N4LBA2-F1
#
_cell.length_a   1.000
_cell.length_b   1.000
_cell.length_c   1.000
_cell.angle_alpha   90.00
_cell.angle_beta   90.00
_cell.angle_gamma   90.00
#
_symmetry.space_group_name_H-M   'P 1'
#
loop_
_entity.id
_entity.type
_entity.pdbx_description
1 polymer ?
#
loop_
_entity_poly.entity_id
_entity_poly.type
_entity_poly.pdbx_seq_one_letter_code
_entity_poly.pdbx_strand_id
1 'polypeptide(L)'
;MGGRTGALVKKVEALVPPTKYALLVTKELGKIVWRERKMSPPSLTEFITHLQSFPATFRTKILPTLTSPIALHETLSNRQALKSGGIIAAEVLGFFTVGEMIGRRKIVGFRGKIEHAGHH
;
A
#
# COMPACT_ATOMS: atom_id res chain seq x y z
N MET A 1 -38.17 6.23 25.93
CA MET A 1 -36.70 6.09 25.77
C MET A 1 -36.04 7.46 26.01
N GLY A 2 -35.91 7.89 27.28
CA GLY A 2 -35.38 9.22 27.63
C GLY A 2 -34.31 9.11 28.70
N GLY A 3 -33.06 9.36 28.34
CA GLY A 3 -31.88 9.26 29.21
C GLY A 3 -30.60 9.52 28.41
N ARG A 4 -29.43 9.50 29.07
CA ARG A 4 -28.10 9.75 28.44
C ARG A 4 -27.87 8.89 27.18
N THR A 5 -28.35 7.66 27.17
CA THR A 5 -28.27 6.74 26.03
C THR A 5 -29.19 7.18 24.87
N GLY A 6 -30.40 7.68 25.15
CA GLY A 6 -31.30 8.22 24.13
C GLY A 6 -30.77 9.52 23.48
N ALA A 7 -30.04 10.34 24.25
CA ALA A 7 -29.37 11.52 23.71
C ALA A 7 -28.19 11.15 22.78
N LEU A 8 -27.45 10.09 23.10
CA LEU A 8 -26.39 9.57 22.22
C LEU A 8 -26.95 8.94 20.94
N VAL A 9 -28.02 8.15 21.05
CA VAL A 9 -28.71 7.58 19.88
C VAL A 9 -29.22 8.69 18.96
N LYS A 10 -29.83 9.74 19.52
CA LYS A 10 -30.29 10.90 18.74
C LYS A 10 -29.15 11.66 18.06
N LYS A 11 -27.96 11.74 18.69
CA LYS A 11 -26.76 12.33 18.06
C LYS A 11 -26.22 11.46 16.93
N VAL A 12 -26.18 10.14 17.09
CA VAL A 12 -25.75 9.22 16.03
C VAL A 12 -26.74 9.28 14.86
N GLU A 13 -28.05 9.28 15.14
CA GLU A 13 -29.10 9.38 14.13
C GLU A 13 -29.02 10.70 13.36
N ALA A 14 -28.68 11.81 14.03
CA ALA A 14 -28.42 13.09 13.39
C ALA A 14 -27.16 13.09 12.49
N LEU A 15 -26.19 12.21 12.75
CA LEU A 15 -24.97 12.08 11.96
C LEU A 15 -25.12 11.14 10.75
N VAL A 16 -26.14 10.27 10.73
CA VAL A 16 -26.35 9.33 9.62
C VAL A 16 -26.56 10.05 8.28
N PRO A 17 -27.45 11.05 8.15
CA PRO A 17 -27.68 11.74 6.87
C PRO A 17 -26.43 12.46 6.30
N PRO A 18 -25.69 13.31 7.06
CA PRO A 18 -24.51 13.99 6.52
C PRO A 18 -23.37 13.01 6.21
N THR A 19 -23.17 12.00 7.06
CA THR A 19 -22.13 10.98 6.82
C THR A 19 -22.40 10.20 5.55
N LYS A 20 -23.67 9.85 5.27
CA LYS A 20 -24.04 9.16 4.04
C LYS A 20 -23.66 9.97 2.80
N TYR A 21 -23.95 11.27 2.78
CA TYR A 21 -23.57 12.14 1.66
C TYR A 21 -22.05 12.22 1.49
N ALA A 22 -21.32 12.48 2.58
CA ALA A 22 -19.86 12.57 2.56
C ALA A 22 -19.22 11.27 2.06
N LEU A 23 -19.74 10.11 2.48
CA LEU A 23 -19.26 8.80 2.02
C LEU A 23 -19.51 8.58 0.53
N LEU A 24 -20.67 8.97 0.01
CA LEU A 24 -20.99 8.83 -1.42
C LEU A 24 -20.06 9.70 -2.28
N VAL A 25 -19.85 10.96 -1.88
CA VAL A 25 -18.93 11.86 -2.59
C VAL A 25 -17.50 11.32 -2.53
N THR A 26 -17.03 10.94 -1.34
CA THR A 26 -15.68 10.38 -1.16
C THR A 26 -15.50 9.10 -1.96
N LYS A 27 -16.54 8.27 -2.08
CA LYS A 27 -16.52 7.06 -2.91
C LYS A 27 -16.37 7.38 -4.41
N GLU A 28 -17.14 8.33 -4.94
CA GLU A 28 -17.02 8.71 -6.36
C GLU A 28 -15.67 9.38 -6.66
N LEU A 29 -15.20 10.26 -5.77
CA LEU A 29 -13.86 10.84 -5.86
C LEU A 29 -12.78 9.75 -5.79
N GLY A 30 -12.93 8.78 -4.91
CA GLY A 30 -12.02 7.64 -4.81
C GLY A 30 -11.94 6.83 -6.10
N LYS A 31 -13.07 6.60 -6.79
CA LYS A 31 -13.05 5.91 -8.10
C LYS A 31 -12.29 6.69 -9.17
N ILE A 32 -12.46 8.01 -9.20
CA ILE A 32 -11.76 8.89 -10.15
C ILE A 32 -10.26 8.79 -9.89
N VAL A 33 -9.83 8.99 -8.65
CA VAL A 33 -8.41 8.92 -8.26
C VAL A 33 -7.82 7.55 -8.57
N TRP A 34 -8.55 6.46 -8.30
CA TRP A 34 -8.09 5.10 -8.61
C TRP A 34 -7.77 4.92 -10.10
N ARG A 35 -8.65 5.44 -10.97
CA ARG A 35 -8.50 5.37 -12.42
C ARG A 35 -7.39 6.30 -12.92
N GLU A 36 -7.34 7.53 -12.42
CA GLU A 36 -6.33 8.53 -12.79
C GLU A 36 -4.92 8.13 -12.35
N ARG A 37 -4.80 7.50 -11.18
CA ARG A 37 -3.53 6.98 -10.65
C ARG A 37 -3.12 5.63 -11.26
N LYS A 38 -3.85 5.13 -12.26
CA LYS A 38 -3.58 3.84 -12.90
C LYS A 38 -3.43 2.70 -11.89
N MET A 39 -4.26 2.71 -10.83
CA MET A 39 -4.25 1.65 -9.81
C MET A 39 -5.00 0.39 -10.27
N SER A 40 -5.63 0.42 -11.46
CA SER A 40 -6.11 -0.80 -12.10
C SER A 40 -4.95 -1.68 -12.56
N PRO A 41 -5.05 -3.01 -12.43
CA PRO A 41 -4.05 -3.91 -12.98
C PRO A 41 -3.89 -3.65 -14.49
N PRO A 42 -2.65 -3.66 -15.02
CA PRO A 42 -2.39 -3.44 -16.43
C PRO A 42 -3.01 -4.57 -17.27
N SER A 43 -3.16 -4.32 -18.57
CA SER A 43 -3.58 -5.37 -19.49
C SER A 43 -2.53 -6.49 -19.56
N LEU A 44 -2.96 -7.71 -19.89
CA LEU A 44 -2.05 -8.86 -20.01
C LEU A 44 -0.95 -8.61 -21.04
N THR A 45 -1.28 -7.91 -22.13
CA THR A 45 -0.31 -7.55 -23.17
C THR A 45 0.76 -6.62 -22.63
N GLU A 46 0.38 -5.54 -21.93
CA GLU A 46 1.34 -4.62 -21.30
C GLU A 46 2.22 -5.34 -20.27
N PHE A 47 1.64 -6.24 -19.48
CA PHE A 47 2.38 -7.04 -18.51
C PHE A 47 3.45 -7.92 -19.18
N ILE A 48 3.09 -8.62 -20.26
CA ILE A 48 4.02 -9.45 -21.03
C ILE A 48 5.14 -8.59 -21.61
N THR A 49 4.81 -7.43 -22.21
CA THR A 49 5.80 -6.51 -22.75
C THR A 49 6.79 -6.02 -21.69
N HIS A 50 6.29 -5.68 -20.50
CA HIS A 50 7.16 -5.28 -19.38
C HIS A 50 8.08 -6.42 -18.93
N LEU A 51 7.56 -7.64 -18.79
CA LEU A 51 8.37 -8.80 -18.42
C LEU A 51 9.44 -9.14 -19.45
N GLN A 52 9.15 -9.03 -20.76
CA GLN A 52 10.11 -9.27 -21.82
C GLN A 52 11.31 -8.30 -21.76
N SER A 53 11.08 -7.05 -21.33
CA SER A 53 12.12 -6.03 -21.22
C SER A 53 12.99 -6.14 -19.95
N PHE A 54 12.52 -6.89 -18.95
CA PHE A 54 13.18 -6.97 -17.65
C PHE A 54 14.58 -7.63 -17.69
N PRO A 55 14.80 -8.77 -18.36
CA PRO A 55 16.12 -9.42 -18.40
C PRO A 55 17.21 -8.52 -19.02
N ALA A 56 16.86 -7.76 -20.06
CA ALA A 56 17.78 -6.83 -20.70
C ALA A 56 18.15 -5.68 -19.75
N THR A 57 17.16 -5.11 -19.06
CA THR A 57 17.37 -4.05 -18.06
C THR A 57 18.21 -4.54 -16.89
N PHE A 58 17.96 -5.75 -16.41
CA PHE A 58 18.72 -6.35 -15.32
C PHE A 58 20.19 -6.52 -15.68
N ARG A 59 20.48 -7.10 -16.86
CA ARG A 59 21.86 -7.33 -17.32
C ARG A 59 22.64 -6.04 -17.58
N THR A 60 21.98 -5.00 -18.07
CA THR A 60 22.67 -3.77 -18.52
C THR A 60 22.75 -2.69 -17.46
N LYS A 61 21.80 -2.62 -16.53
CA LYS A 61 21.74 -1.55 -15.52
C LYS A 61 21.93 -2.04 -14.10
N ILE A 62 21.30 -3.15 -13.74
CA ILE A 62 21.27 -3.62 -12.34
C ILE A 62 22.54 -4.41 -12.03
N LEU A 63 22.86 -5.40 -12.86
CA LEU A 63 24.00 -6.29 -12.63
C LEU A 63 25.34 -5.54 -12.55
N PRO A 64 25.69 -4.61 -13.46
CA PRO A 64 26.97 -3.88 -13.41
C PRO A 64 27.04 -2.93 -12.21
N THR A 65 25.90 -2.36 -11.84
CA THR A 65 25.79 -1.55 -10.62
C THR A 65 26.10 -2.41 -9.42
N LEU A 66 25.63 -3.66 -9.32
CA LEU A 66 25.89 -4.52 -8.16
C LEU A 66 27.32 -5.11 -8.10
N THR A 67 27.94 -5.39 -9.24
CA THR A 67 29.26 -6.04 -9.29
C THR A 67 30.44 -5.07 -9.27
N SER A 68 30.24 -3.80 -9.61
CA SER A 68 31.33 -2.82 -9.63
C SER A 68 31.19 -1.77 -8.52
N PRO A 69 32.18 -1.64 -7.62
CA PRO A 69 32.11 -0.69 -6.50
C PRO A 69 32.09 0.78 -6.96
N ILE A 70 32.65 1.06 -8.13
CA ILE A 70 32.67 2.39 -8.74
C ILE A 70 31.26 2.79 -9.21
N ALA A 71 30.55 1.90 -9.92
CA ALA A 71 29.18 2.20 -10.35
C ALA A 71 28.19 2.25 -9.17
N LEU A 72 28.41 1.47 -8.12
CA LEU A 72 27.66 1.62 -6.86
C LEU A 72 27.85 3.02 -6.29
N HIS A 73 29.10 3.45 -6.13
CA HIS A 73 29.40 4.75 -5.56
C HIS A 73 28.77 5.89 -6.39
N GLU A 74 28.85 5.83 -7.72
CA GLU A 74 28.21 6.81 -8.60
C GLU A 74 26.69 6.84 -8.40
N THR A 75 26.04 5.67 -8.33
CA THR A 75 24.59 5.56 -8.12
C THR A 75 24.17 6.09 -6.74
N LEU A 76 24.95 5.78 -5.69
CA LEU A 76 24.71 6.24 -4.32
C LEU A 76 25.00 7.74 -4.15
N SER A 77 25.99 8.28 -4.87
CA SER A 77 26.30 9.70 -4.84
C SER A 77 25.21 10.55 -5.52
N ASN A 78 24.46 9.95 -6.45
CA ASN A 78 23.33 10.56 -7.10
C ASN A 78 22.10 10.60 -6.17
N ARG A 79 21.98 11.71 -5.43
CA ARG A 79 20.86 11.95 -4.49
C ARG A 79 19.47 11.85 -5.14
N GLN A 80 19.33 12.20 -6.41
CA GLN A 80 18.04 12.15 -7.09
C GLN A 80 17.63 10.70 -7.38
N ALA A 81 18.57 9.88 -7.87
CA ALA A 81 18.36 8.46 -8.11
C ALA A 81 18.06 7.69 -6.81
N LEU A 82 18.76 8.04 -5.72
CA LEU A 82 18.48 7.46 -4.40
C LEU A 82 17.09 7.82 -3.87
N LYS A 83 16.68 9.09 -3.99
CA LYS A 83 15.36 9.52 -3.54
C LYS A 83 14.25 8.84 -4.32
N SER A 84 14.31 8.84 -5.65
CA SER A 84 13.29 8.19 -6.48
C SER A 84 13.28 6.67 -6.26
N GLY A 85 14.44 6.02 -6.22
CA GLY A 85 14.56 4.60 -5.96
C GLY A 85 14.04 4.22 -4.57
N GLY A 86 14.33 5.02 -3.56
CA GLY A 86 13.85 4.81 -2.19
C GLY A 86 12.32 4.96 -2.06
N ILE A 87 11.74 5.97 -2.72
CA ILE A 87 10.27 6.16 -2.76
C ILE A 87 9.61 4.95 -3.42
N ILE A 88 10.09 4.54 -4.60
CA ILE A 88 9.53 3.38 -5.33
C ILE A 88 9.68 2.09 -4.51
N ALA A 89 10.84 1.88 -3.88
CA ALA A 89 11.06 0.72 -3.03
C ALA A 89 10.11 0.70 -1.83
N ALA A 90 9.89 1.85 -1.18
CA ALA A 90 8.94 1.99 -0.08
C ALA A 90 7.50 1.73 -0.55
N GLU A 91 7.11 2.20 -1.73
CA GLU A 91 5.79 1.93 -2.33
C GLU A 91 5.59 0.44 -2.60
N VAL A 92 6.56 -0.23 -3.22
CA VAL A 92 6.50 -1.68 -3.51
C VAL A 92 6.42 -2.50 -2.23
N LEU A 93 7.23 -2.18 -1.21
CA LEU A 93 7.15 -2.81 0.10
C LEU A 93 5.80 -2.55 0.77
N GLY A 94 5.27 -1.34 0.66
CA GLY A 94 3.93 -0.98 1.13
C GLY A 94 2.85 -1.86 0.52
N PHE A 95 2.80 -1.98 -0.81
CA PHE A 95 1.84 -2.85 -1.50
C PHE A 95 2.00 -4.32 -1.13
N PHE A 96 3.24 -4.80 -0.96
CA PHE A 96 3.50 -6.17 -0.50
C PHE A 96 2.89 -6.42 0.88
N THR A 97 3.12 -5.53 1.85
CA THR A 97 2.56 -5.68 3.20
C THR A 97 1.03 -5.62 3.22
N VAL A 98 0.41 -4.75 2.40
CA VAL A 98 -1.04 -4.71 2.23
C VAL A 98 -1.55 -6.02 1.64
N GLY A 99 -0.85 -6.58 0.64
CA GLY A 99 -1.13 -7.90 0.08
C GLY A 99 -1.07 -9.01 1.12
N GLU A 100 -0.08 -8.97 2.01
CA GLU A 100 0.03 -9.90 3.14
C GLU A 100 -1.15 -9.75 4.11
N MET A 101 -1.53 -8.52 4.47
CA MET A 101 -2.70 -8.27 5.34
C MET A 101 -3.99 -8.85 4.74
N ILE A 102 -4.19 -8.68 3.43
CA ILE A 102 -5.35 -9.22 2.69
C ILE A 102 -5.29 -10.75 2.66
N GLY A 103 -4.15 -11.33 2.29
CA GLY A 103 -3.94 -12.78 2.22
C GLY A 103 -4.18 -13.46 3.57
N ARG A 104 -3.81 -12.78 4.67
CA ARG A 104 -3.99 -13.28 6.04
C ARG A 104 -5.31 -12.88 6.68
N ARG A 105 -6.09 -12.00 6.04
CA ARG A 105 -7.34 -11.40 6.55
C ARG A 105 -7.17 -10.79 7.95
N LYS A 106 -6.00 -10.19 8.22
CA LYS A 106 -5.65 -9.59 9.52
C LYS A 106 -4.95 -8.27 9.29
N ILE A 107 -5.44 -7.23 9.96
CA ILE A 107 -4.88 -5.87 9.88
C ILE A 107 -3.81 -5.65 10.95
N VAL A 108 -3.96 -6.26 12.14
CA VAL A 108 -3.03 -6.09 13.26
C VAL A 108 -2.68 -7.44 13.86
N GLY A 109 -1.43 -7.87 13.68
CA GLY A 109 -0.79 -8.99 14.39
C GLY A 109 -1.50 -10.35 14.33
N PHE A 110 -0.82 -11.38 14.80
CA PHE A 110 -1.56 -12.52 15.33
C PHE A 110 -2.14 -12.08 16.66
N ARG A 111 -3.45 -12.22 16.87
CA ARG A 111 -4.02 -12.22 18.23
C ARG A 111 -3.17 -13.24 19.00
N GLY A 112 -2.44 -12.78 20.00
CA GLY A 112 -1.57 -13.65 20.78
C GLY A 112 -2.40 -14.85 21.22
N LYS A 113 -1.87 -16.05 21.02
CA LYS A 113 -1.97 -16.98 22.14
C LYS A 113 -1.36 -16.21 23.30
N ILE A 114 -2.17 -15.87 24.30
CA ILE A 114 -1.61 -15.62 25.62
C ILE A 114 -1.07 -16.99 26.01
N GLU A 115 0.18 -17.27 25.65
CA GLU A 115 0.92 -18.32 26.31
C GLU A 115 1.06 -17.83 27.74
N HIS A 116 0.13 -18.26 28.59
CA HIS A 116 0.37 -18.29 30.02
C HIS A 116 1.53 -19.27 30.23
N ALA A 117 2.74 -18.75 30.05
CA ALA A 117 3.96 -19.36 30.49
C ALA A 117 3.85 -19.53 32.01
N GLY A 118 3.79 -20.78 32.45
CA GLY A 118 4.18 -21.26 33.77
C GLY A 118 3.57 -20.57 34.99
N HIS A 119 2.57 -21.21 35.59
CA HIS A 119 2.58 -21.55 37.01
C HIS A 119 1.39 -22.49 37.29
N HIS A 120 1.68 -23.77 37.49
CA HIS A 120 1.09 -24.76 38.41
C HIS A 120 1.45 -26.18 37.94
#